data_AF-A0A7X4A539-F1
#
_entry.id   AF-A0A7X4A539-F1
#
_cell.length_a   1.000
_cell.length_b   1.000
_cell.length_c   1.000
_cell.angle_alpha   90.00
_cell.angle_beta   90.00
_cell.angle_gamma   90.00
#
_symmetry.space_group_name_H-M   'P 1'
#
loop_
_entity.id
_entity.type
_entity.pdbx_description
1 polymer ?
#
loop_
_entity_poly.entity_id
_entity_poly.type
_entity_poly.pdbx_seq_one_letter_code
_entity_poly.pdbx_strand_id
1 'polypeptide(L)'
;MLHLVGETIDKHRARYGVETGRLVQIMRGIYVAAEDDAAAVLFDHALRIAGYLYPNTYLCGASAERLAPAPDGRLFLSGRRNARTRLRNLEIVQTRAPDAP
;
A
#
# COMPACT_ATOMS: atom_id res chain seq x y z
N MET A 1 9.71 -2.60 8.69
CA MET A 1 8.62 -1.91 9.40
C MET A 1 8.00 -0.85 8.51
N LEU A 2 6.67 -0.92 8.32
CA LEU A 2 5.90 0.09 7.60
C LEU A 2 5.55 1.26 8.51
N HIS A 3 5.60 2.47 7.97
CA HIS A 3 5.06 3.66 8.60
C HIS A 3 4.09 4.40 7.66
N LEU A 4 2.88 4.67 8.16
CA LEU A 4 1.83 5.42 7.47
C LEU A 4 1.60 6.74 8.21
N VAL A 5 1.69 7.85 7.49
CA VAL A 5 1.48 9.18 8.08
C VAL A 5 0.03 9.35 8.50
N GLY A 6 -0.17 9.72 9.76
CA GLY A 6 -1.50 9.86 10.36
C GLY A 6 -2.02 8.59 11.03
N GLU A 7 -1.38 7.43 10.82
CA GLU A 7 -1.69 6.20 11.56
C GLU A 7 -0.58 5.84 12.56
N THR A 8 0.66 5.73 12.08
CA THR A 8 1.78 5.20 12.88
C THR A 8 2.90 6.21 13.08
N ILE A 9 2.92 7.29 12.30
CA ILE A 9 3.91 8.35 12.38
C ILE A 9 3.26 9.69 12.00
N ASP A 10 3.71 10.80 12.57
CA ASP A 10 3.30 12.13 12.10
C ASP A 10 4.23 12.64 10.97
N LYS A 11 3.80 13.70 10.29
CA LYS A 11 4.52 14.27 9.14
C LYS A 11 5.91 14.80 9.49
N HIS A 12 6.11 15.32 10.71
CA HIS A 12 7.39 15.90 11.13
C HIS A 12 8.40 14.79 11.41
N ARG A 13 7.98 13.74 12.12
CA ARG A 13 8.80 12.56 12.37
C ARG A 13 9.12 11.79 11.08
N ALA A 14 8.16 11.69 10.15
CA ALA A 14 8.41 11.06 8.85
C ALA A 14 9.46 11.84 8.05
N ARG A 15 9.34 13.17 7.98
CA ARG A 15 10.32 14.04 7.32
C ARG A 15 11.71 13.91 7.94
N TYR A 16 11.80 14.03 9.26
CA TYR A 16 13.05 13.88 9.99
C TYR A 16 13.68 12.49 9.77
N GLY A 17 12.87 11.43 9.75
CA GLY A 17 13.33 10.07 9.47
C GLY A 17 13.96 9.93 8.08
N VAL A 18 13.39 10.57 7.05
CA VAL A 18 13.99 10.61 5.71
C VAL A 18 15.27 11.44 5.70
N GLU A 19 15.27 12.64 6.29
CA GLU A 19 16.44 13.54 6.33
C GLU A 19 17.64 12.90 7.05
N THR A 20 17.37 12.04 8.05
CA THR A 20 18.40 11.30 8.80
C THR A 20 18.72 9.92 8.23
N GLY A 21 18.10 9.52 7.12
CA GLY A 21 18.32 8.22 6.48
C GLY A 21 17.75 7.01 7.25
N ARG A 22 16.91 7.23 8.26
CA ARG A 22 16.23 6.16 9.02
C ARG A 22 14.99 5.61 8.32
N LEU A 23 14.39 6.40 7.44
CA LEU A 23 13.21 6.01 6.67
C LEU A 23 13.46 6.19 5.17
N VAL A 24 13.03 5.22 4.40
CA VAL A 24 12.93 5.30 2.94
C VAL A 24 11.50 5.67 2.58
N GLN A 25 11.32 6.78 1.86
CA GLN A 25 10.03 7.15 1.32
C GLN A 25 9.66 6.26 0.13
N ILE A 26 8.49 5.63 0.18
CA ILE A 26 7.95 4.83 -0.93
C ILE A 26 6.99 5.68 -1.76
N MET A 27 6.10 6.40 -1.08
CA MET A 27 5.13 7.33 -1.66
C MET A 27 4.86 8.43 -0.61
N ARG A 28 4.23 9.53 -1.00
CA ARG A 28 3.74 10.52 -0.02
C ARG A 28 2.85 9.84 1.03
N GLY A 29 3.26 9.92 2.29
CA GLY A 29 2.52 9.31 3.41
C GLY A 29 2.90 7.85 3.72
N ILE A 30 3.72 7.19 2.89
CA ILE A 30 4.11 5.78 3.06
C ILE A 30 5.63 5.67 3.11
N TYR A 31 6.13 5.13 4.22
CA TYR A 31 7.55 5.02 4.51
C TYR A 31 7.87 3.61 5.02
N VAL A 32 9.10 3.16 4.79
CA VAL A 32 9.64 1.92 5.35
C VAL A 32 10.94 2.26 6.08
N ALA A 33 11.23 1.58 7.18
CA ALA A 33 12.53 1.76 7.85
C ALA A 33 13.69 1.36 6.91
N ALA A 34 14.80 2.10 6.99
CA ALA A 34 15.87 2.01 6.00
C ALA A 34 16.66 0.68 6.05
N GLU A 35 16.66 0.03 7.21
CA GLU A 35 17.29 -1.26 7.46
C GLU A 35 16.50 -2.46 6.92
N ASP A 36 15.24 -2.27 6.53
CA ASP A 36 14.37 -3.35 6.09
C ASP A 36 14.35 -3.55 4.57
N ASP A 37 14.03 -4.77 4.14
CA ASP A 37 13.66 -5.02 2.75
C ASP A 37 12.30 -4.39 2.45
N ALA A 38 12.32 -3.22 1.81
CA ALA A 38 11.13 -2.50 1.40
C ALA A 38 10.18 -3.33 0.52
N ALA A 39 10.71 -4.23 -0.32
CA ALA A 39 9.89 -5.04 -1.21
C ALA A 39 9.07 -6.06 -0.42
N ALA A 40 9.69 -6.73 0.56
CA ALA A 40 9.03 -7.65 1.48
C ALA A 40 8.00 -6.91 2.35
N VAL A 41 8.39 -5.78 2.97
CA VAL A 41 7.50 -4.99 3.84
C VAL A 41 6.24 -4.52 3.10
N LEU A 42 6.38 -4.04 1.87
CA LEU A 42 5.24 -3.60 1.07
C LEU A 42 4.30 -4.76 0.74
N PHE A 43 4.84 -5.93 0.39
CA PHE A 43 4.04 -7.11 0.09
C PHE A 43 3.30 -7.62 1.33
N ASP A 44 4.01 -7.77 2.45
CA ASP A 44 3.45 -8.25 3.73
C ASP A 44 2.38 -7.34 4.30
N HIS A 45 2.41 -6.05 3.95
CA HIS A 45 1.46 -5.05 4.46
C HIS A 45 0.57 -4.46 3.37
N ALA A 46 0.47 -5.12 2.23
CA ALA A 46 -0.25 -4.63 1.06
C ALA A 46 -1.72 -4.27 1.36
N LEU A 47 -2.42 -5.08 2.17
CA LEU A 47 -3.80 -4.79 2.58
C LEU A 47 -3.92 -3.51 3.41
N ARG A 48 -2.98 -3.28 4.33
CA ARG A 48 -2.97 -2.08 5.17
C ARG A 48 -2.69 -0.83 4.32
N ILE A 49 -1.74 -0.95 3.39
CA ILE A 49 -1.43 0.11 2.43
C ILE A 49 -2.63 0.42 1.54
N ALA A 50 -3.34 -0.61 1.06
CA ALA A 50 -4.54 -0.44 0.27
C ALA A 50 -5.66 0.25 1.05
N GLY A 51 -5.90 -0.13 2.31
CA GLY A 51 -6.86 0.54 3.19
C GLY A 51 -6.52 2.01 3.42
N TYR A 52 -5.23 2.34 3.56
CA TYR A 52 -4.74 3.71 3.70
C TYR A 52 -4.96 4.56 2.44
N LEU A 53 -4.65 4.01 1.26
CA LEU A 53 -4.75 4.74 -0.01
C LEU A 53 -6.19 4.79 -0.56
N TYR A 54 -6.97 3.73 -0.34
CA TYR A 54 -8.26 3.49 -0.98
C TYR A 54 -9.31 2.96 0.01
N PRO A 55 -9.72 3.76 1.01
CA PRO A 55 -10.57 3.30 2.11
C PRO A 55 -11.95 2.79 1.70
N ASN A 56 -12.44 3.15 0.51
CA ASN A 56 -13.74 2.73 -0.02
C ASN A 56 -13.60 1.70 -1.16
N THR A 57 -12.72 0.71 -0.97
CA THR A 57 -12.48 -0.37 -1.93
C THR A 57 -12.51 -1.72 -1.24
N TYR A 58 -12.80 -2.76 -2.02
CA TYR A 58 -12.91 -4.13 -1.56
C TYR A 58 -11.95 -5.02 -2.34
N LEU A 59 -11.43 -6.09 -1.72
CA LEU A 59 -10.63 -7.07 -2.46
C LEU A 59 -11.50 -7.73 -3.54
N CYS A 60 -10.89 -8.03 -4.69
CA CYS A 60 -11.54 -8.78 -5.76
C CYS A 60 -10.59 -9.79 -6.42
N GLY A 61 -11.14 -10.69 -7.24
CA GLY A 61 -10.38 -11.69 -7.98
C GLY A 61 -9.46 -12.53 -7.09
N ALA A 62 -8.25 -12.80 -7.58
CA ALA A 62 -7.25 -13.60 -6.87
C ALA A 62 -6.88 -13.05 -5.48
N SER A 63 -6.99 -11.73 -5.27
CA SER A 63 -6.69 -11.14 -3.95
C SER A 63 -7.81 -11.34 -2.93
N ALA A 64 -9.07 -11.44 -3.37
CA ALA A 64 -10.18 -11.74 -2.47
C ALA A 64 -10.11 -13.18 -1.94
N GLU A 65 -9.78 -14.14 -2.82
CA GLU A 65 -9.65 -15.55 -2.44
C GLU A 65 -8.52 -15.79 -1.44
N ARG A 66 -7.42 -15.03 -1.57
CA ARG A 66 -6.20 -15.22 -0.77
C ARG A 66 -6.14 -14.33 0.48
N LEU A 67 -6.98 -13.29 0.53
CA LEU A 67 -6.85 -12.19 1.50
C LEU A 67 -5.41 -11.61 1.51
N ALA A 68 -4.82 -11.49 0.33
CA ALA A 68 -3.42 -11.08 0.13
C ALA A 68 -3.18 -10.67 -1.33
N PRO A 69 -2.02 -10.07 -1.68
CA PRO A 69 -1.61 -9.96 -3.07
C PRO A 69 -1.50 -11.32 -3.75
N ALA A 70 -1.69 -11.32 -5.07
CA ALA A 70 -1.39 -12.46 -5.92
C ALA A 70 0.14 -12.72 -5.95
N PRO A 71 0.56 -13.97 -6.25
CA PRO A 71 1.98 -14.34 -6.29
C PRO A 71 2.85 -13.51 -7.24
N ASP A 72 2.24 -12.85 -8.21
CA ASP A 72 2.91 -11.99 -9.19
C ASP A 72 3.11 -10.54 -8.72
N GLY A 73 2.82 -10.24 -7.45
CA GLY A 73 2.99 -8.89 -6.89
C GLY A 73 1.76 -7.99 -7.03
N ARG A 74 0.65 -8.45 -7.61
CA ARG A 74 -0.53 -7.61 -7.81
C ARG A 74 -1.54 -7.74 -6.67
N LEU A 75 -2.03 -6.61 -6.16
CA LEU A 75 -3.18 -6.56 -5.26
C LEU A 75 -4.40 -6.03 -6.03
N PHE A 76 -5.44 -6.86 -6.13
CA PHE A 76 -6.66 -6.51 -6.86
C PHE A 76 -7.73 -5.96 -5.94
N LEU A 77 -8.20 -4.76 -6.27
CA LEU A 77 -9.24 -4.03 -5.56
C LEU A 77 -10.38 -3.68 -6.53
N SER A 78 -11.59 -3.66 -6.02
CA SER A 78 -12.78 -3.14 -6.70
C SER A 78 -13.25 -1.87 -6.01
N GLY A 79 -13.55 -0.82 -6.79
CA GLY A 79 -14.15 0.41 -6.26
C GLY A 79 -14.57 1.37 -7.35
N ARG A 80 -14.82 2.64 -7.00
CA ARG A 80 -15.39 3.61 -7.95
C ARG A 80 -14.48 4.00 -9.12
N ARG A 81 -13.17 3.82 -8.98
CA ARG A 81 -12.17 4.27 -9.96
C ARG A 81 -11.56 3.09 -10.68
N ASN A 82 -11.05 3.35 -11.89
CA ASN A 82 -10.12 2.47 -12.57
C ASN A 82 -8.74 3.11 -12.50
N ALA A 83 -7.85 2.53 -11.70
CA ALA A 83 -6.54 3.11 -11.42
C ALA A 83 -5.52 2.02 -11.12
N ARG A 84 -4.25 2.33 -11.38
CA ARG A 84 -3.12 1.48 -11.01
C ARG A 84 -2.13 2.29 -10.22
N THR A 85 -1.57 1.71 -9.18
CA THR A 85 -0.53 2.34 -8.38
C THR A 85 0.54 1.31 -8.09
N ARG A 86 1.75 1.58 -8.59
CA ARG A 86 2.91 0.71 -8.39
C ARG A 86 3.76 1.25 -7.25
N LEU A 87 4.00 0.40 -6.26
CA LEU A 87 4.85 0.62 -5.11
C LEU A 87 5.98 -0.42 -5.17
N ARG A 88 7.07 -0.08 -5.87
CA ARG A 88 8.18 -1.01 -6.14
C ARG A 88 7.69 -2.31 -6.79
N ASN A 89 7.75 -3.44 -6.07
CA ASN A 89 7.32 -4.78 -6.48
C ASN A 89 5.82 -5.05 -6.28
N LEU A 90 5.13 -4.22 -5.50
CA LEU A 90 3.68 -4.31 -5.31
C LEU A 90 2.97 -3.43 -6.34
N GLU A 91 2.00 -3.96 -7.06
CA GLU A 91 1.10 -3.17 -7.91
C GLU A 91 -0.34 -3.30 -7.42
N ILE A 92 -0.93 -2.19 -7.00
CA ILE A 92 -2.34 -2.13 -6.64
C ILE A 92 -3.14 -1.83 -7.91
N VAL A 93 -4.01 -2.76 -8.28
CA VAL A 93 -4.88 -2.67 -9.46
C VAL A 93 -6.31 -2.48 -8.98
N GLN A 94 -6.85 -1.28 -9.17
CA GLN A 94 -8.24 -0.98 -8.87
C GLN A 94 -9.10 -1.10 -10.12
N THR A 95 -10.05 -2.02 -10.13
CA THR A 95 -11.08 -2.16 -11.16
C THR A 95 -12.36 -1.45 -10.76
N ARG A 96 -13.14 -1.02 -11.75
CA ARG A 96 -14.44 -0.40 -11.49
C ARG A 96 -15.41 -1.43 -10.91
N ALA A 97 -15.94 -1.14 -9.73
CA ALA A 97 -17.03 -1.89 -9.11
C ALA A 97 -18.35 -1.65 -9.89
N PRO A 98 -19.28 -2.61 -9.88
CA PRO A 98 -20.64 -2.38 -10.35
C PRO A 98 -21.26 -1.17 -9.64
N ASP A 99 -22.15 -0.45 -10.31
CA ASP A 99 -22.80 0.73 -9.72
C ASP A 99 -23.69 0.37 -8.51
N ALA A 100 -24.07 -0.92 -8.38
CA ALA A 100 -24.72 -1.52 -7.22
C ALA A 100 -23.96 -2.79 -6.77
N PRO A 101 -23.14 -2.72 -5.70
CA PRO A 101 -22.40 -3.85 -5.16
C PRO A 101 -23.27 -4.83 -4.37
#